data_AF-A0A2E1ZD15-F1
#
_entry.id   AF-A0A2E1ZD15-F1
#
_cell.length_a   1.000
_cell.length_b   1.000
_cell.length_c   1.000
_cell.angle_alpha   90.00
_cell.angle_beta   90.00
_cell.angle_gamma   90.00
#
_symmetry.space_group_name_H-M   'P 1'
#
loop_
_entity.id
_entity.type
_entity.pdbx_description
1 polymer ?
#
loop_
_entity_poly.entity_id
_entity_poly.type
_entity_poly.pdbx_seq_one_letter_code
_entity_poly.pdbx_strand_id
1 'polypeptide(L)'
;GGKGKITVAEIYNPDTDTWSPAGETNKPRGEHSALLLTDGSVLVTGGIGYISEVEIFDPKTSTWSIVGSLNTGRYRHAVTQLNDGRVLIMAGTAEEGMLATVEIYQD
;
A
#
# COMPACT_ATOMS: atom_id res chain seq x y z
N GLY A 1 9.19 2.02 -10.83
CA GLY A 1 8.82 2.04 -12.25
C GLY A 1 9.78 1.17 -13.02
N GLY A 2 9.31 0.04 -13.54
CA GLY A 2 10.07 -0.92 -14.33
C GLY A 2 9.17 -1.46 -15.45
N LYS A 3 9.77 -1.99 -16.52
CA LYS A 3 9.00 -2.60 -17.63
C LYS A 3 8.21 -3.79 -17.08
N GLY A 4 6.89 -3.63 -16.98
CA GLY A 4 5.98 -4.67 -16.54
C GLY A 4 5.50 -4.49 -15.09
N LYS A 5 4.30 -5.00 -14.86
CA LYS A 5 3.66 -5.12 -13.56
C LYS A 5 4.45 -6.17 -12.74
N ILE A 6 5.36 -5.74 -11.84
CA ILE A 6 6.12 -6.62 -10.92
C ILE A 6 5.58 -6.55 -9.49
N THR A 7 5.72 -7.65 -8.74
CA THR A 7 5.29 -7.83 -7.33
C THR A 7 6.42 -7.63 -6.31
N VAL A 8 7.67 -7.52 -6.77
CA VAL A 8 8.84 -7.54 -5.89
C VAL A 8 8.94 -6.27 -5.06
N ALA A 9 9.17 -6.44 -3.76
CA ALA A 9 9.58 -5.40 -2.84
C ALA A 9 11.04 -5.59 -2.41
N GLU A 10 11.72 -4.49 -2.11
CA GLU A 10 13.08 -4.50 -1.60
C GLU A 10 13.18 -3.55 -0.40
N ILE A 11 14.04 -3.90 0.56
CA ILE A 11 14.34 -3.08 1.74
C ILE A 11 15.80 -2.63 1.69
N TYR A 12 16.02 -1.34 1.94
CA TYR A 12 17.34 -0.73 1.97
C TYR A 12 17.90 -0.71 3.40
N ASN A 13 19.12 -1.21 3.57
CA ASN A 13 19.89 -1.07 4.80
C ASN A 13 20.94 0.04 4.65
N PRO A 14 20.82 1.17 5.37
CA PRO A 14 21.77 2.28 5.28
C PRO A 14 23.13 1.98 5.93
N ASP A 15 23.22 1.04 6.87
CA ASP A 15 24.48 0.70 7.54
C ASP A 15 25.44 -0.07 6.61
N THR A 16 24.87 -0.86 5.70
CA THR A 16 25.62 -1.67 4.73
C THR A 16 25.55 -1.14 3.30
N ASP A 17 24.73 -0.12 3.06
CA ASP A 17 24.43 0.45 1.73
C ASP A 17 23.97 -0.63 0.72
N THR A 18 23.05 -1.50 1.14
CA THR A 18 22.58 -2.63 0.33
C THR A 18 21.07 -2.73 0.30
N TRP A 19 20.55 -3.20 -0.83
CA TRP A 19 19.15 -3.65 -0.97
C TRP A 19 19.05 -5.16 -0.72
N SER A 20 17.96 -5.59 -0.09
CA SER A 20 17.64 -7.01 0.12
C SER A 20 16.17 -7.28 -0.24
N PRO A 21 15.82 -8.50 -0.69
CA PRO A 21 14.43 -8.85 -0.96
C PRO A 21 13.55 -8.66 0.27
N ALA A 22 12.38 -8.04 0.09
CA ALA A 22 11.38 -7.80 1.13
C ALA A 22 10.07 -8.55 0.85
N GLY A 23 10.17 -9.69 0.16
CA GLY A 23 9.02 -10.46 -0.29
C GLY A 23 8.31 -9.86 -1.50
N GLU A 24 7.11 -10.36 -1.76
CA GLU A 24 6.30 -9.98 -2.91
C GLU A 24 4.89 -9.60 -2.46
N THR A 25 4.36 -8.53 -3.05
CA THR A 25 2.93 -8.20 -2.95
C THR A 25 2.10 -9.21 -3.73
N ASN A 26 0.85 -9.42 -3.34
CA ASN A 26 -0.05 -10.39 -3.99
C ASN A 26 -0.33 -10.01 -5.46
N LYS A 27 -0.45 -8.71 -5.73
CA LYS A 27 -0.62 -8.17 -7.08
C LYS A 27 0.46 -7.15 -7.38
N PRO A 28 0.86 -6.99 -8.64
CA PRO A 28 1.76 -5.90 -9.02
C PRO A 28 1.17 -4.52 -8.74
N ARG A 29 1.93 -3.65 -8.08
CA ARG A 29 1.43 -2.32 -7.68
C ARG A 29 2.23 -1.19 -8.33
N GLY A 30 1.54 -0.25 -8.93
CA GLY A 30 2.07 1.03 -9.40
C GLY A 30 1.08 2.14 -9.10
N GLU A 31 1.56 3.35 -8.76
CA GLU A 31 0.71 4.46 -8.30
C GLU A 31 -0.23 4.11 -7.13
N HIS A 32 0.18 3.13 -6.33
CA HIS A 32 -0.40 2.82 -5.03
C HIS A 32 0.09 3.84 -3.99
N SER A 33 -0.49 3.78 -2.79
CA SER A 33 -0.02 4.54 -1.63
C SER A 33 0.52 3.59 -0.58
N ALA A 34 1.63 3.97 0.05
CA ALA A 34 2.26 3.25 1.16
C ALA A 34 2.32 4.18 2.38
N LEU A 35 1.94 3.67 3.55
CA LEU A 35 1.89 4.41 4.81
C LEU A 35 2.60 3.59 5.90
N LEU A 36 3.58 4.21 6.56
CA LEU A 36 4.20 3.66 7.77
C LEU A 36 3.21 3.78 8.93
N LEU A 37 2.88 2.67 9.57
CA LEU A 37 2.04 2.61 10.76
C LEU A 37 2.88 2.79 12.03
N THR A 38 2.20 3.09 13.14
CA THR A 38 2.82 3.36 14.44
C THR A 38 3.62 2.17 15.00
N ASP A 39 3.22 0.95 14.64
CA ASP A 39 3.90 -0.28 15.06
C ASP A 39 5.13 -0.64 14.19
N GLY A 40 5.41 0.16 13.16
CA GLY A 40 6.52 -0.01 12.22
C GLY A 40 6.18 -0.82 10.97
N SER A 41 4.97 -1.36 10.86
CA SER A 41 4.51 -2.03 9.64
C SER A 41 4.17 -1.01 8.52
N VAL A 42 4.08 -1.47 7.27
CA VAL A 42 3.75 -0.61 6.13
C VAL A 42 2.45 -1.06 5.48
N LEU A 43 1.42 -0.22 5.55
CA LEU A 43 0.15 -0.44 4.88
C LEU A 43 0.22 0.05 3.43
N VAL A 44 -0.12 -0.81 2.48
CA VAL A 44 -0.19 -0.51 1.05
C VAL A 44 -1.61 -0.65 0.53
N THR A 45 -2.09 0.40 -0.13
CA THR A 45 -3.47 0.48 -0.63
C THR A 45 -3.48 0.89 -2.10
N GLY A 46 -4.43 0.36 -2.86
CA GLY A 46 -4.67 0.78 -4.23
C GLY A 46 -3.59 0.37 -5.24
N GLY A 47 -3.69 0.96 -6.43
CA GLY A 47 -2.75 0.82 -7.53
C GLY A 47 -3.42 0.72 -8.91
N ILE A 48 -2.63 0.95 -9.96
CA ILE A 48 -3.05 0.85 -11.36
C ILE A 48 -3.73 -0.49 -11.62
N GLY A 49 -4.89 -0.44 -12.29
CA GLY A 49 -5.77 -1.59 -12.44
C GLY A 49 -6.82 -1.69 -11.34
N TYR A 50 -7.08 -0.58 -10.63
CA TYR A 50 -8.15 -0.45 -9.64
C TYR A 50 -8.06 -1.52 -8.56
N ILE A 51 -6.85 -1.72 -8.02
CA ILE A 51 -6.60 -2.74 -7.00
C ILE A 51 -7.33 -2.32 -5.72
N SER A 52 -8.26 -3.15 -5.25
CA SER A 52 -8.95 -2.93 -3.97
C SER A 52 -8.23 -3.55 -2.79
N GLU A 53 -7.48 -4.63 -3.00
CA GLU A 53 -6.75 -5.33 -1.93
C GLU A 53 -5.80 -4.39 -1.18
N VAL A 54 -5.88 -4.45 0.14
CA VAL A 54 -5.02 -3.77 1.09
C VAL A 54 -4.06 -4.80 1.68
N GLU A 55 -2.77 -4.51 1.58
CA GLU A 55 -1.71 -5.39 2.08
C GLU A 55 -0.89 -4.66 3.14
N ILE A 56 -0.38 -5.41 4.11
CA ILE A 56 0.54 -4.93 5.13
C ILE A 56 1.87 -5.67 5.01
N PHE A 57 2.97 -4.94 5.11
CA PHE A 57 4.32 -5.49 5.23
C PHE A 57 4.77 -5.42 6.68
N ASP A 58 5.14 -6.57 7.24
CA ASP A 58 5.82 -6.65 8.54
C ASP A 58 7.35 -6.72 8.32
N PRO A 59 8.12 -5.67 8.67
CA PRO A 59 9.57 -5.66 8.50
C PRO A 59 10.30 -6.63 9.44
N LYS A 60 9.67 -7.13 10.52
CA LYS A 60 10.31 -8.09 11.44
C LYS A 60 10.43 -9.48 10.83
N THR A 61 9.45 -9.84 10.01
CA THR A 61 9.37 -11.15 9.35
C THR A 61 9.66 -11.06 7.85
N SER A 62 9.73 -9.85 7.29
CA SER A 62 9.83 -9.59 5.86
C SER A 62 8.70 -10.27 5.06
N THR A 63 7.48 -10.22 5.59
CA THR A 63 6.30 -10.85 4.98
C THR A 63 5.20 -9.86 4.68
N TRP A 64 4.49 -10.12 3.58
CA TRP A 64 3.27 -9.41 3.19
C TRP A 64 2.04 -10.23 3.56
N SER A 65 0.96 -9.56 3.97
CA SER A 65 -0.34 -10.19 4.16
C SER A 65 -1.48 -9.27 3.73
N ILE A 66 -2.56 -9.86 3.20
CA ILE A 66 -3.78 -9.13 2.87
C ILE A 66 -4.56 -8.90 4.18
N VAL A 67 -4.86 -7.65 4.48
CA VAL A 67 -5.58 -7.25 5.71
C VAL A 67 -7.00 -6.74 5.45
N GLY A 68 -7.36 -6.55 4.18
CA GLY A 68 -8.70 -6.14 3.80
C GLY A 68 -8.77 -5.68 2.36
N SER A 69 -9.86 -4.98 2.03
CA SER A 69 -10.09 -4.41 0.71
C SER A 69 -10.79 -3.06 0.81
N LEU A 70 -10.43 -2.14 -0.06
CA LEU A 70 -11.18 -0.92 -0.33
C LEU A 70 -12.54 -1.29 -0.93
N ASN A 71 -13.57 -0.50 -0.60
CA ASN A 71 -14.90 -0.59 -1.22
C ASN A 71 -14.82 -0.28 -2.72
N THR A 72 -13.94 0.66 -3.10
CA THR A 72 -13.67 0.99 -4.49
C THR A 72 -12.16 1.00 -4.73
N GLY A 73 -11.72 0.08 -5.60
CA GLY A 73 -10.34 0.02 -6.05
C GLY A 73 -9.92 1.33 -6.73
N ARG A 74 -8.77 1.86 -6.33
CA ARG A 74 -8.34 3.21 -6.71
C ARG A 74 -6.82 3.33 -6.81
N TYR A 75 -6.35 4.37 -7.49
CA TYR A 75 -4.93 4.73 -7.55
C TYR A 75 -4.79 6.26 -7.51
N ARG A 76 -3.56 6.77 -7.29
CA ARG A 76 -3.29 8.22 -7.08
C ARG A 76 -4.14 8.86 -5.97
N HIS A 77 -4.60 8.08 -5.00
CA HIS A 77 -5.32 8.55 -3.82
C HIS A 77 -4.33 9.01 -2.73
N ALA A 78 -4.81 9.84 -1.81
CA ALA A 78 -4.05 10.23 -0.63
C ALA A 78 -4.33 9.28 0.53
N VAL A 79 -3.33 9.03 1.39
CA VAL A 79 -3.46 8.20 2.59
C VAL A 79 -2.79 8.91 3.77
N THR A 80 -3.44 8.91 4.93
CA THR A 80 -2.87 9.47 6.17
C THR A 80 -3.34 8.69 7.40
N GLN A 81 -2.48 8.60 8.42
CA GLN A 81 -2.85 8.03 9.70
C GLN A 81 -3.46 9.12 10.59
N LEU A 82 -4.56 8.79 11.27
CA LEU A 82 -5.18 9.63 12.28
C LEU A 82 -4.53 9.38 13.64
N ASN A 83 -4.67 10.33 14.57
CA ASN A 83 -4.08 10.26 15.91
C ASN A 83 -4.57 9.05 16.74
N ASP A 84 -5.73 8.49 16.40
CA ASP A 84 -6.30 7.32 17.06
C ASP A 84 -5.91 5.99 16.37
N GLY A 85 -4.98 6.03 15.42
CA GLY A 85 -4.43 4.86 14.74
C GLY A 85 -5.16 4.46 13.46
N ARG A 86 -6.38 4.98 13.23
CA ARG A 86 -7.13 4.71 12.00
C ARG A 86 -6.44 5.31 10.78
N VAL A 87 -6.66 4.72 9.61
CA VAL A 87 -6.08 5.20 8.34
C VAL A 87 -7.18 5.77 7.46
N LEU A 88 -7.02 7.02 7.04
CA LEU A 88 -7.92 7.71 6.12
C LEU A 88 -7.37 7.64 4.69
N ILE A 89 -8.17 7.09 3.78
CA ILE A 89 -7.90 6.96 2.35
C ILE A 89 -8.83 7.92 1.62
N MET A 90 -8.30 8.84 0.81
CA MET A 90 -9.08 9.93 0.22
C MET A 90 -8.91 10.01 -1.29
N ALA A 91 -10.03 10.20 -1.99
CA ALA A 91 -10.08 10.52 -3.41
C ALA A 91 -9.33 9.51 -4.29
N GLY A 92 -8.67 9.96 -5.36
CA GLY A 92 -8.00 9.14 -6.36
C GLY A 92 -8.87 8.84 -7.57
N THR A 93 -8.41 7.91 -8.41
CA THR A 93 -9.10 7.50 -9.63
C THR A 93 -9.51 6.04 -9.52
N ALA A 94 -10.79 5.78 -9.72
CA ALA A 94 -11.40 4.47 -9.87
C ALA A 94 -11.79 4.20 -11.33
N GLU A 95 -12.37 3.03 -11.59
CA GLU A 95 -12.81 2.64 -12.93
C GLU A 95 -13.87 3.59 -13.49
N GLU A 96 -14.73 4.10 -12.62
CA GLU A 96 -15.82 5.01 -12.93
C GLU A 96 -15.37 6.48 -13.03
N GLY A 97 -14.10 6.77 -12.73
CA GLY A 97 -13.49 8.10 -12.83
C GLY A 97 -12.93 8.62 -11.50
N MET A 98 -12.82 9.94 -11.39
CA MET A 98 -12.28 10.59 -10.19
C MET A 98 -13.24 10.45 -9.01
N LEU A 99 -12.69 10.07 -7.86
CA LEU A 99 -13.44 9.91 -6.63
C LEU A 99 -13.33 11.16 -5.75
N ALA A 100 -14.46 11.56 -5.16
CA ALA A 100 -14.51 12.46 -4.00
C ALA A 100 -14.74 11.69 -2.69
N THR A 101 -14.81 10.35 -2.75
CA THR A 101 -15.10 9.50 -1.60
C THR A 101 -13.88 9.31 -0.71
N VAL A 102 -14.16 9.07 0.56
CA VAL A 102 -13.17 8.70 1.57
C VAL A 102 -13.51 7.33 2.15
N GLU A 103 -12.49 6.60 2.56
CA GLU A 103 -12.60 5.32 3.26
C GLU A 103 -11.73 5.33 4.51
N ILE A 104 -12.17 4.65 5.56
CA ILE A 104 -11.40 4.46 6.79
C ILE A 104 -11.02 2.98 6.89
N TYR A 105 -9.73 2.72 7.06
CA TYR A 105 -9.21 1.43 7.47
C TYR A 105 -8.93 1.47 8.98
N GLN A 106 -9.32 0.41 9.68
CA GLN A 106 -9.08 0.19 11.09
C GLN A 106 -8.89 -1.32 11.29
N ASP A 107 -7.87 -1.69 12.07
CA ASP A 107 -7.65 -3.09 12.50
C ASP A 107 -8.76 -3.59 13.45
#